data_AF-A0A949NBB0-F1
#
_entry.id   AF-A0A949NBB0-F1
#
_cell.length_a   1.000
_cell.length_b   1.000
_cell.length_c   1.000
_cell.angle_alpha   90.00
_cell.angle_beta   90.00
_cell.angle_gamma   90.00
#
_symmetry.space_group_name_H-M   'P 1'
#
loop_
_entity.id
_entity.type
_entity.pdbx_description
1 polymer ?
#
loop_
_entity_poly.entity_id
_entity_poly.type
_entity_poly.pdbx_seq_one_letter_code
_entity_poly.pdbx_strand_id
1 'polypeptide(L)'
;MNNHTAVLVLVFSFILTTMAFGQTDAQPSIEAPWRLVFFPVGDESGTESIHNLDVEGYVPVGIEYTLGESLAVLLVNDESVALGRWAITRYTDWNQLEDDITATIRDGFVPMDISRYGDALAVLWLETDLPLEGWRISASENSQTERSRTLRSFETSGFTLHGVSVNQDLVWYLFLRLGETARATQLLTYPMESAAIQNGLITAADQGWRPTGIATTDSLLYVSYVK
;
A
#
# COMPACT_ATOMS: atom_id res chain seq x y z
N MET A 1 -65.02 49.61 -7.13
CA MET A 1 -63.83 49.59 -6.27
C MET A 1 -64.16 48.74 -5.06
N ASN A 2 -63.88 47.44 -5.10
CA ASN A 2 -64.16 46.51 -4.00
C ASN A 2 -62.83 45.94 -3.52
N ASN A 3 -62.43 46.29 -2.30
CA ASN A 3 -61.29 45.70 -1.61
C ASN A 3 -61.77 44.45 -0.88
N HIS A 4 -61.21 43.29 -1.22
CA HIS A 4 -61.30 42.08 -0.40
C HIS A 4 -59.97 41.90 0.34
N THR A 5 -60.01 42.13 1.65
CA THR A 5 -58.91 41.85 2.58
C THR A 5 -59.00 40.39 3.00
N ALA A 6 -58.07 39.56 2.53
CA ALA A 6 -57.93 38.19 2.99
C ALA A 6 -57.01 38.15 4.22
N VAL A 7 -57.52 37.64 5.34
CA VAL A 7 -56.75 37.37 6.56
C VAL A 7 -56.18 35.96 6.46
N LEU A 8 -54.86 35.85 6.39
CA LEU A 8 -54.11 34.59 6.38
C LEU A 8 -53.82 34.18 7.83
N VAL A 9 -54.41 33.07 8.29
CA VAL A 9 -54.12 32.47 9.60
C VAL A 9 -52.98 31.46 9.42
N LEU A 10 -51.83 31.75 10.03
CA LEU A 10 -50.64 30.89 10.04
C LEU A 10 -50.70 29.97 11.26
N VAL A 11 -50.92 28.68 11.03
CA VAL A 11 -50.85 27.64 12.08
C VAL A 11 -49.43 27.09 12.11
N PHE A 12 -48.67 27.43 13.15
CA PHE A 12 -47.35 26.85 13.41
C PHE A 12 -47.52 25.52 14.17
N SER A 13 -47.27 24.40 13.51
CA SER A 13 -47.13 23.09 14.15
C SER A 13 -45.67 22.89 14.56
N PHE A 14 -45.41 22.87 15.87
CA PHE A 14 -44.14 22.42 16.44
C PHE A 14 -44.08 20.88 16.35
N ILE A 15 -43.24 20.34 15.48
CA ILE A 15 -42.87 18.93 15.48
C ILE A 15 -41.69 18.76 16.44
N LEU A 16 -41.93 18.07 17.57
CA LEU A 16 -40.92 17.70 18.54
C LEU A 16 -40.11 16.54 17.95
N THR A 17 -38.92 16.80 17.40
CA THR A 17 -38.01 15.76 16.94
C THR A 17 -37.20 15.25 18.14
N THR A 18 -37.59 14.10 18.68
CA THR A 18 -36.76 13.33 19.61
C THR A 18 -35.50 12.86 18.89
N MET A 19 -34.36 13.49 19.16
CA MET A 19 -33.06 12.95 18.78
C MET A 19 -32.75 11.75 19.68
N ALA A 20 -32.92 10.55 19.16
CA ALA A 20 -32.37 9.35 19.77
C ALA A 20 -30.85 9.37 19.56
N PHE A 21 -30.11 9.75 20.61
CA PHE A 21 -28.68 9.51 20.69
C PHE A 21 -28.47 8.00 20.83
N GLY A 22 -28.31 7.32 19.68
CA GLY A 22 -27.82 5.95 19.66
C GLY A 22 -26.43 5.94 20.27
N GLN A 23 -26.25 5.20 21.36
CA GLN A 23 -24.92 4.85 21.86
C GLN A 23 -24.19 4.20 20.69
N THR A 24 -23.14 4.87 20.20
CA THR A 24 -22.23 4.28 19.24
C THR A 24 -21.45 3.24 20.03
N ASP A 25 -21.91 1.99 19.98
CA ASP A 25 -21.16 0.88 20.54
C ASP A 25 -19.75 0.97 19.97
N ALA A 26 -18.77 1.20 20.85
CA ALA A 26 -17.37 1.21 20.47
C ALA A 26 -17.10 -0.15 19.82
N GLN A 27 -16.99 -0.18 18.49
CA GLN A 27 -16.64 -1.40 17.79
C GLN A 27 -15.34 -1.90 18.41
N PRO A 28 -15.26 -3.18 18.82
CA PRO A 28 -14.01 -3.74 19.29
C PRO A 28 -12.96 -3.44 18.23
N SER A 29 -11.88 -2.77 18.63
CA SER A 29 -10.73 -2.54 17.76
C SER A 29 -10.11 -3.91 17.51
N ILE A 30 -10.58 -4.60 16.47
CA ILE A 30 -9.85 -5.72 15.91
C ILE A 30 -8.52 -5.12 15.49
N GLU A 31 -7.44 -5.55 16.14
CA GLU A 31 -6.11 -5.15 15.74
C GLU A 31 -5.94 -5.65 14.31
N ALA A 32 -5.92 -4.71 13.36
CA ALA A 32 -5.83 -5.05 11.95
C ALA A 32 -4.48 -5.73 11.72
N PRO A 33 -4.42 -6.83 10.94
CA PRO A 33 -3.15 -7.53 10.66
C PRO A 33 -2.23 -6.71 9.75
N TRP A 34 -2.54 -5.44 9.52
CA TRP A 34 -1.80 -4.51 8.68
C TRP A 34 -2.03 -3.08 9.18
N ARG A 35 -1.09 -2.18 8.89
CA ARG A 35 -1.17 -0.74 9.18
C ARG A 35 -0.58 0.05 8.02
N LEU A 36 -1.24 1.15 7.64
CA LEU A 36 -0.68 2.12 6.69
C LEU A 36 -0.32 3.38 7.47
N VAL A 37 0.96 3.72 7.51
CA VAL A 37 1.49 4.87 8.24
C VAL A 37 2.16 5.84 7.28
N PHE A 38 2.13 7.13 7.62
CA PHE A 38 2.69 8.20 6.79
C PHE A 38 3.70 9.01 7.59
N PHE A 39 4.88 9.22 7.00
CA PHE A 39 5.95 10.00 7.59
C PHE A 39 6.26 11.21 6.71
N PRO A 40 6.40 12.42 7.27
CA PRO A 40 6.88 13.58 6.50
C PRO A 40 8.29 13.33 5.92
N VAL A 41 8.54 13.74 4.68
CA VAL A 41 9.89 13.62 4.08
C VAL A 41 10.89 14.49 4.84
N GLY A 42 12.06 13.94 5.15
CA GLY A 42 13.15 14.64 5.85
C GLY A 42 13.00 14.65 7.37
N ASP A 43 11.95 14.03 7.90
CA ASP A 43 11.81 13.78 9.33
C ASP A 43 12.58 12.51 9.71
N GLU A 44 13.77 12.70 10.30
CA GLU A 44 14.59 11.59 10.82
C GLU A 44 13.85 10.76 11.87
N SER A 45 12.84 11.33 12.55
CA SER A 45 12.01 10.59 13.50
C SER A 45 11.13 9.53 12.83
N GLY A 46 10.93 9.61 11.50
CA GLY A 46 10.20 8.60 10.73
C GLY A 46 10.92 7.25 10.73
N THR A 47 12.24 7.22 10.61
CA THR A 47 13.01 5.96 10.66
C THR A 47 13.00 5.33 12.05
N GLU A 48 13.13 6.15 13.10
CA GLU A 48 13.02 5.70 14.50
C GLU A 48 11.62 5.18 14.82
N SER A 49 10.58 5.82 14.30
CA SER A 49 9.18 5.39 14.46
C SER A 49 8.89 4.04 13.79
N ILE A 50 9.47 3.76 12.62
CA ILE A 50 9.32 2.43 11.98
C ILE A 50 10.09 1.38 12.79
N HIS A 51 11.27 1.71 13.33
CA HIS A 51 12.01 0.81 14.23
C HIS A 51 11.22 0.44 15.48
N ASN A 52 10.44 1.37 16.03
CA ASN A 52 9.57 1.08 17.18
C ASN A 52 8.38 0.17 16.82
N LEU A 53 7.92 0.17 15.57
CA LEU A 53 6.82 -0.68 15.11
C LEU A 53 7.25 -2.14 14.86
N ASP A 54 8.53 -2.38 14.60
CA ASP A 54 9.13 -3.72 14.56
C ASP A 54 8.95 -4.46 15.90
N VAL A 55 9.05 -3.71 17.02
CA VAL A 55 8.85 -4.25 18.38
C VAL A 55 7.41 -4.77 18.60
N GLU A 56 6.43 -4.30 17.84
CA GLU A 56 5.05 -4.75 17.89
C GLU A 56 4.75 -5.93 16.94
N GLY A 57 5.77 -6.49 16.30
CA GLY A 57 5.64 -7.63 15.37
C GLY A 57 5.19 -7.25 13.97
N TYR A 58 5.26 -5.96 13.61
CA TYR A 58 4.93 -5.48 12.27
C TYR A 58 6.16 -5.40 11.37
N VAL A 59 6.03 -5.97 10.17
CA VAL A 59 7.06 -5.98 9.13
C VAL A 59 6.68 -4.99 8.03
N PRO A 60 7.57 -4.08 7.60
CA PRO A 60 7.32 -3.25 6.43
C PRO A 60 7.31 -4.15 5.19
N VAL A 61 6.22 -4.10 4.43
CA VAL A 61 6.10 -4.83 3.16
C VAL A 61 5.94 -3.90 1.98
N GLY A 62 5.55 -2.63 2.20
CA GLY A 62 5.41 -1.67 1.10
C GLY A 62 5.84 -0.27 1.46
N ILE A 63 6.31 0.48 0.46
CA ILE A 63 6.72 1.88 0.59
C ILE A 63 6.22 2.69 -0.60
N GLU A 64 5.82 3.93 -0.36
CA GLU A 64 5.59 4.88 -1.45
C GLU A 64 5.99 6.30 -1.03
N TYR A 65 6.83 6.93 -1.83
CA TYR A 65 7.14 8.36 -1.72
C TYR A 65 6.11 9.17 -2.50
N THR A 66 5.24 9.86 -1.77
CA THR A 66 4.30 10.83 -2.33
C THR A 66 5.07 12.12 -2.65
N LEU A 67 5.24 12.46 -3.93
CA LEU A 67 5.89 13.65 -4.54
C LEU A 67 6.59 14.65 -3.58
N GLY A 68 7.57 14.18 -2.80
CA GLY A 68 8.38 15.01 -1.89
C GLY A 68 7.73 15.42 -0.57
N GLU A 69 6.51 14.97 -0.26
CA GLU A 69 5.78 15.37 0.95
C GLU A 69 5.80 14.31 2.04
N SER A 70 5.63 13.04 1.68
CA SER A 70 5.58 11.95 2.66
C SER A 70 6.12 10.62 2.12
N LEU A 71 6.55 9.77 3.05
CA LEU A 71 6.77 8.35 2.87
C LEU A 71 5.59 7.61 3.49
N ALA A 72 4.78 6.95 2.68
CA ALA A 72 3.82 5.97 3.13
C ALA A 72 4.54 4.62 3.34
N VAL A 73 4.23 3.92 4.42
CA VAL A 73 4.74 2.58 4.71
C VAL A 73 3.57 1.66 5.03
N LEU A 74 3.47 0.58 4.28
CA LEU A 74 2.56 -0.52 4.58
C LEU A 74 3.28 -1.54 5.46
N LEU A 75 2.69 -1.78 6.62
CA LEU A 75 3.15 -2.72 7.63
C LEU A 75 2.18 -3.90 7.70
N VAL A 76 2.68 -5.11 7.90
CA VAL A 76 1.88 -6.33 8.11
C VAL A 76 2.35 -7.01 9.39
N ASN A 77 1.41 -7.45 10.21
CA ASN A 77 1.69 -8.33 11.33
C ASN A 77 1.72 -9.77 10.81
N ASP A 78 2.93 -10.30 10.59
CA ASP A 78 3.13 -11.64 10.04
C ASP A 78 4.24 -12.38 10.81
N GLU A 79 3.84 -13.11 11.85
CA GLU A 79 4.74 -13.93 12.66
C GLU A 79 5.45 -15.04 11.85
N SER A 80 5.02 -15.32 10.61
CA SER A 80 5.64 -16.34 9.77
C SER A 80 6.92 -15.88 9.09
N VAL A 81 7.19 -14.57 9.05
CA VAL A 81 8.42 -14.01 8.49
C VAL A 81 9.35 -13.66 9.64
N ALA A 82 10.42 -14.44 9.81
CA ALA A 82 11.49 -14.08 10.73
C ALA A 82 12.23 -12.86 10.17
N LEU A 83 11.91 -11.68 10.71
CA LEU A 83 12.57 -10.44 10.32
C LEU A 83 13.93 -10.33 11.03
N GLY A 84 14.99 -10.12 10.24
CA GLY A 84 16.26 -9.61 10.75
C GLY A 84 16.20 -8.08 10.85
N ARG A 85 16.80 -7.41 9.87
CA ARG A 85 16.80 -5.96 9.69
C ARG A 85 16.03 -5.57 8.44
N TRP A 86 15.65 -4.29 8.34
CA TRP A 86 15.15 -3.72 7.09
C TRP A 86 15.85 -2.39 6.80
N ALA A 87 15.83 -1.96 5.54
CA ALA A 87 16.39 -0.69 5.10
C ALA A 87 15.63 -0.14 3.91
N ILE A 88 15.67 1.18 3.71
CA ILE A 88 15.22 1.82 2.48
C ILE A 88 16.43 2.47 1.81
N THR A 89 16.82 1.98 0.65
CA THR A 89 17.96 2.52 -0.12
C THR A 89 17.44 3.30 -1.31
N ARG A 90 18.06 4.46 -1.59
CA ARG A 90 17.69 5.34 -2.70
C ARG A 90 18.73 5.27 -3.80
N TYR A 91 18.27 5.20 -5.04
CA TYR A 91 19.07 5.07 -6.25
C TYR A 91 18.71 6.17 -7.24
N THR A 92 19.71 6.84 -7.79
CA THR A 92 19.55 7.82 -8.89
C THR A 92 20.18 7.34 -10.20
N ASP A 93 20.89 6.20 -10.17
CA ASP A 93 21.50 5.55 -11.33
C ASP A 93 20.99 4.11 -11.43
N TRP A 94 20.50 3.74 -12.62
CA TRP A 94 20.01 2.40 -12.89
C TRP A 94 21.11 1.33 -12.85
N ASN A 95 22.31 1.66 -13.33
CA ASN A 95 23.41 0.70 -13.31
C ASN A 95 23.84 0.39 -11.87
N GLN A 96 23.86 1.41 -11.02
CA GLN A 96 24.12 1.25 -9.60
C GLN A 96 23.07 0.35 -8.93
N LEU A 97 21.79 0.55 -9.24
CA LEU A 97 20.71 -0.29 -8.72
C LEU A 97 20.92 -1.78 -9.08
N GLU A 98 21.24 -2.09 -10.34
CA GLU A 98 21.42 -3.48 -10.77
C GLU A 98 22.60 -4.17 -10.06
N ASP A 99 23.72 -3.45 -9.90
CA ASP A 99 24.90 -3.92 -9.18
C ASP A 99 24.60 -4.13 -7.68
N ASP A 100 23.98 -3.14 -7.05
CA ASP A 100 23.69 -3.13 -5.62
C ASP A 100 22.63 -4.17 -5.24
N ILE A 101 21.60 -4.40 -6.07
CA ILE A 101 20.60 -5.44 -5.80
C ILE A 101 21.28 -6.81 -5.67
N THR A 102 22.19 -7.12 -6.60
CA THR A 102 22.87 -8.43 -6.61
C THR A 102 23.78 -8.60 -5.39
N ALA A 103 24.49 -7.55 -4.98
CA ALA A 103 25.32 -7.58 -3.78
C ALA A 103 24.46 -7.73 -2.51
N THR A 104 23.41 -6.92 -2.39
CA THR A 104 22.51 -6.87 -1.23
C THR A 104 21.78 -8.21 -1.02
N ILE A 105 21.39 -8.89 -2.11
CA ILE A 105 20.83 -10.26 -2.04
C ILE A 105 21.83 -11.27 -1.46
N ARG A 106 23.12 -11.16 -1.80
CA ARG A 106 24.15 -12.06 -1.24
C ARG A 106 24.37 -11.83 0.26
N ASP A 107 24.10 -10.62 0.73
CA ASP A 107 24.16 -10.25 2.14
C ASP A 107 22.90 -10.64 2.92
N GLY A 108 21.96 -11.34 2.28
CA GLY A 108 20.75 -11.89 2.93
C GLY A 108 19.52 -10.98 2.87
N PHE A 109 19.56 -9.90 2.09
CA PHE A 109 18.44 -8.98 1.94
C PHE A 109 17.62 -9.23 0.67
N VAL A 110 16.30 -9.22 0.80
CA VAL A 110 15.35 -9.36 -0.30
C VAL A 110 14.70 -8.00 -0.57
N PRO A 111 14.59 -7.57 -1.84
CA PRO A 111 13.86 -6.35 -2.16
C PRO A 111 12.37 -6.67 -2.08
N MET A 112 11.62 -5.98 -1.22
CA MET A 112 10.20 -6.26 -0.98
C MET A 112 9.28 -5.29 -1.71
N ASP A 113 9.68 -4.04 -1.86
CA ASP A 113 8.92 -3.03 -2.60
C ASP A 113 9.84 -2.00 -3.25
N ILE A 114 9.30 -1.24 -4.20
CA ILE A 114 9.97 -0.15 -4.88
C ILE A 114 9.07 1.09 -4.88
N SER A 115 9.67 2.27 -4.86
CA SER A 115 8.95 3.53 -5.03
C SER A 115 9.71 4.49 -5.95
N ARG A 116 9.05 4.97 -7.00
CA ARG A 116 9.61 5.86 -8.03
C ARG A 116 9.13 7.29 -7.79
N TYR A 117 10.04 8.19 -7.41
CA TYR A 117 9.74 9.60 -7.18
C TYR A 117 10.74 10.49 -7.94
N GLY A 118 10.22 11.32 -8.85
CA GLY A 118 11.05 12.06 -9.80
C GLY A 118 12.02 11.14 -10.56
N ASP A 119 13.31 11.47 -10.51
CA ASP A 119 14.37 10.70 -11.17
C ASP A 119 14.97 9.59 -10.29
N ALA A 120 14.50 9.43 -9.05
CA ALA A 120 15.02 8.46 -8.10
C ALA A 120 14.11 7.23 -7.93
N LEU A 121 14.70 6.11 -7.53
CA LEU A 121 14.01 4.89 -7.13
C LEU A 121 14.42 4.56 -5.68
N ALA A 122 13.47 4.36 -4.79
CA ALA A 122 13.70 3.76 -3.49
C ALA A 122 13.39 2.25 -3.56
N VAL A 123 14.16 1.45 -2.83
CA VAL A 123 13.92 0.02 -2.64
C VAL A 123 13.81 -0.26 -1.14
N LEU A 124 12.76 -0.95 -0.74
CA LEU A 124 12.61 -1.51 0.59
C LEU A 124 13.31 -2.88 0.63
N TRP A 125 14.29 -3.02 1.52
CA TRP A 125 15.08 -4.21 1.75
C TRP A 125 14.70 -4.86 3.07
N LEU A 126 14.53 -6.19 3.07
CA LEU A 126 14.32 -6.98 4.28
C LEU A 126 15.36 -8.09 4.35
N GLU A 127 16.06 -8.20 5.47
CA GLU A 127 16.92 -9.33 5.78
C GLU A 127 16.04 -10.51 6.21
N THR A 128 16.05 -11.57 5.40
CA THR A 128 15.16 -12.73 5.56
C THR A 128 15.76 -13.97 4.90
N ASP A 129 15.26 -15.15 5.27
CA ASP A 129 15.66 -16.44 4.72
C ASP A 129 14.82 -16.89 3.51
N LEU A 130 14.00 -15.98 2.95
CA LEU A 130 13.21 -16.28 1.76
C LEU A 130 14.10 -16.80 0.61
N PRO A 131 13.73 -17.91 -0.04
CA PRO A 131 14.54 -18.54 -1.08
C PRO A 131 14.42 -17.78 -2.41
N LEU A 132 15.04 -16.60 -2.51
CA LEU A 132 15.02 -15.77 -3.70
C LEU A 132 15.87 -16.38 -4.81
N GLU A 133 15.23 -16.82 -5.88
CA GLU A 133 15.88 -17.41 -7.07
C GLU A 133 16.06 -16.42 -8.22
N GLY A 134 15.45 -15.24 -8.13
CA GLY A 134 15.53 -14.22 -9.17
C GLY A 134 14.66 -13.01 -8.88
N TRP A 135 15.03 -11.88 -9.47
CA TRP A 135 14.30 -10.62 -9.38
C TRP A 135 14.26 -9.92 -10.74
N ARG A 136 13.23 -9.13 -10.98
CA ARG A 136 13.10 -8.26 -12.16
C ARG A 136 12.36 -6.99 -11.78
N ILE A 137 12.80 -5.87 -12.34
CA ILE A 137 12.00 -4.64 -12.36
C ILE A 137 11.56 -4.41 -13.80
N SER A 138 10.29 -4.06 -13.97
CA SER A 138 9.71 -3.73 -15.28
C SER A 138 8.78 -2.53 -15.14
N ALA A 139 8.45 -1.90 -16.26
CA ALA A 139 7.43 -0.86 -16.32
C ALA A 139 6.43 -1.15 -17.43
N SER A 140 5.23 -0.59 -17.30
CA SER A 140 4.23 -0.52 -18.37
C SER A 140 3.50 0.81 -18.32
N GLU A 141 2.76 1.13 -19.39
CA GLU A 141 1.78 2.22 -19.32
C GLU A 141 0.73 1.94 -18.23
N ASN A 142 0.20 3.00 -17.63
CA ASN A 142 -0.82 2.93 -16.59
C ASN A 142 -2.24 2.71 -17.15
N SER A 143 -2.37 1.79 -18.10
CA SER A 143 -3.65 1.32 -18.63
C SER A 143 -3.94 -0.11 -18.18
N GLN A 144 -5.21 -0.43 -17.92
CA GLN A 144 -5.59 -1.78 -17.43
C GLN A 144 -5.06 -2.90 -18.34
N THR A 145 -5.07 -2.68 -19.65
CA THR A 145 -4.59 -3.63 -20.66
C THR A 145 -3.09 -3.88 -20.55
N GLU A 146 -2.28 -2.82 -20.48
CA GLU A 146 -0.82 -2.92 -20.41
C GLU A 146 -0.36 -3.50 -19.06
N ARG A 147 -1.01 -3.09 -17.95
CA ARG A 147 -0.76 -3.68 -16.62
C ARG A 147 -1.03 -5.19 -16.63
N SER A 148 -2.20 -5.59 -17.14
CA SER A 148 -2.60 -7.00 -17.19
C SER A 148 -1.68 -7.84 -18.07
N ARG A 149 -1.22 -7.29 -19.19
CA ARG A 149 -0.28 -7.98 -20.08
C ARG A 149 1.07 -8.20 -19.39
N THR A 150 1.59 -7.16 -18.74
CA THR A 150 2.88 -7.20 -18.03
C THR A 150 2.84 -8.22 -16.91
N LEU A 151 1.86 -8.13 -16.00
CA LEU A 151 1.70 -9.06 -14.88
C LEU A 151 1.66 -10.53 -15.36
N ARG A 152 0.79 -10.85 -16.33
CA ARG A 152 0.68 -12.21 -16.87
C ARG A 152 1.98 -12.73 -17.48
N SER A 153 2.77 -11.88 -18.14
CA SER A 153 4.03 -12.32 -18.75
C SER A 153 5.06 -12.77 -17.71
N PHE A 154 5.07 -12.12 -16.54
CA PHE A 154 5.95 -12.48 -15.43
C PHE A 154 5.40 -13.66 -14.62
N GLU A 155 4.09 -13.70 -14.37
CA GLU A 155 3.43 -14.84 -13.70
C GLU A 155 3.65 -16.15 -14.47
N THR A 156 3.50 -16.12 -15.80
CA THR A 156 3.76 -17.30 -16.66
C THR A 156 5.24 -17.70 -16.70
N SER A 157 6.14 -16.81 -16.30
CA SER A 157 7.59 -17.06 -16.16
C SER A 157 7.99 -17.46 -14.72
N GLY A 158 7.02 -17.67 -13.84
CA GLY A 158 7.24 -18.08 -12.44
C GLY A 158 7.60 -16.93 -11.50
N PHE A 159 7.38 -15.67 -11.89
CA PHE A 159 7.58 -14.54 -11.02
C PHE A 159 6.27 -14.12 -10.33
N THR A 160 6.40 -13.59 -9.12
CA THR A 160 5.34 -13.07 -8.27
C THR A 160 5.52 -11.55 -8.16
N LEU A 161 4.42 -10.79 -8.27
CA LEU A 161 4.43 -9.35 -8.00
C LEU A 161 4.62 -9.09 -6.50
N HIS A 162 5.67 -8.38 -6.15
CA HIS A 162 5.92 -7.93 -4.79
C HIS A 162 5.71 -6.43 -4.68
N GLY A 163 6.47 -5.64 -5.43
CA GLY A 163 6.38 -4.19 -5.36
C GLY A 163 5.69 -3.53 -6.54
N VAL A 164 5.12 -2.36 -6.30
CA VAL A 164 4.46 -1.54 -7.33
C VAL A 164 4.73 -0.07 -7.04
N SER A 165 4.97 0.74 -8.07
CA SER A 165 5.00 2.19 -7.93
C SER A 165 4.38 2.87 -9.14
N VAL A 166 3.71 3.99 -8.94
CA VAL A 166 3.08 4.76 -10.03
C VAL A 166 3.80 6.09 -10.17
N ASN A 167 4.26 6.38 -11.38
CA ASN A 167 4.89 7.66 -11.69
C ASN A 167 4.40 8.14 -13.05
N GLN A 168 3.61 9.22 -13.03
CA GLN A 168 2.95 9.77 -14.22
C GLN A 168 2.10 8.68 -14.93
N ASP A 169 2.35 8.46 -16.22
CA ASP A 169 1.64 7.50 -17.06
C ASP A 169 2.25 6.09 -16.99
N LEU A 170 3.22 5.86 -16.11
CA LEU A 170 3.89 4.56 -15.96
C LEU A 170 3.60 3.90 -14.62
N VAL A 171 3.51 2.57 -14.66
CA VAL A 171 3.51 1.72 -13.47
C VAL A 171 4.77 0.87 -13.50
N TRP A 172 5.53 0.94 -12.42
CA TRP A 172 6.72 0.17 -12.17
C TRP A 172 6.36 -1.02 -11.29
N TYR A 173 7.03 -2.14 -11.54
CA TYR A 173 6.78 -3.42 -10.88
C TYR A 173 8.09 -4.00 -10.39
N LEU A 174 8.09 -4.51 -9.17
CA LEU A 174 9.12 -5.41 -8.67
C LEU A 174 8.55 -6.83 -8.65
N PHE A 175 9.19 -7.70 -9.41
CA PHE A 175 8.86 -9.12 -9.52
C PHE A 175 9.95 -9.95 -8.86
N LEU A 176 9.56 -10.90 -8.00
CA LEU A 176 10.45 -11.86 -7.37
C LEU A 176 10.09 -13.28 -7.79
N ARG A 177 11.07 -14.16 -7.87
CA ARG A 177 10.86 -15.61 -7.99
C ARG A 177 11.33 -16.25 -6.68
N LEU A 178 10.39 -16.78 -5.91
CA LEU A 178 10.63 -17.37 -4.59
C LEU A 178 10.38 -18.87 -4.64
N GLY A 179 11.44 -19.69 -4.70
CA GLY A 179 11.37 -21.15 -4.61
C GLY A 179 10.32 -21.85 -5.50
N GLU A 180 9.98 -23.09 -5.15
CA GLU A 180 9.09 -23.95 -5.96
C GLU A 180 7.59 -23.62 -5.85
N THR A 181 7.18 -22.64 -5.05
CA THR A 181 5.76 -22.31 -4.87
C THR A 181 5.39 -21.06 -5.66
N ALA A 182 4.82 -21.25 -6.85
CA ALA A 182 4.10 -20.19 -7.54
C ALA A 182 2.97 -19.66 -6.63
N ARG A 183 2.99 -18.37 -6.34
CA ARG A 183 1.94 -17.67 -5.59
C ARG A 183 1.04 -16.92 -6.54
N ALA A 184 -0.27 -16.98 -6.33
CA ALA A 184 -1.19 -16.15 -7.09
C ALA A 184 -0.95 -14.68 -6.71
N THR A 185 -0.97 -13.78 -7.70
CA THR A 185 -0.83 -12.34 -7.43
C THR A 185 -2.05 -11.58 -7.88
N GLN A 186 -2.31 -10.45 -7.24
CA GLN A 186 -3.29 -9.49 -7.70
C GLN A 186 -2.85 -8.07 -7.37
N LEU A 187 -3.32 -7.12 -8.17
CA LEU A 187 -3.15 -5.69 -7.93
C LEU A 187 -4.55 -5.09 -7.81
N LEU A 188 -4.91 -4.64 -6.61
CA LEU A 188 -6.19 -3.99 -6.34
C LEU A 188 -5.99 -2.49 -6.16
N THR A 189 -7.05 -1.73 -6.39
CA THR A 189 -7.07 -0.27 -6.23
C THR A 189 -8.17 0.14 -5.27
N TYR A 190 -7.85 1.07 -4.37
CA TYR A 190 -8.76 1.65 -3.40
C TYR A 190 -8.79 3.17 -3.59
N PRO A 191 -9.96 3.83 -3.46
CA PRO A 191 -9.99 5.29 -3.27
C PRO A 191 -9.13 5.70 -2.09
N MET A 192 -8.50 6.89 -2.14
CA MET A 192 -7.74 7.50 -1.04
C MET A 192 -8.65 7.98 0.11
N GLU A 193 -9.53 7.11 0.59
CA GLU A 193 -10.44 7.31 1.71
C GLU A 193 -10.16 6.23 2.76
N SER A 194 -9.89 6.62 4.01
CA SER A 194 -9.44 5.69 5.06
C SER A 194 -10.38 4.49 5.24
N ALA A 195 -11.69 4.72 5.20
CA ALA A 195 -12.68 3.64 5.34
C ALA A 195 -12.67 2.67 4.14
N ALA A 196 -12.48 3.17 2.91
CA ALA A 196 -12.44 2.34 1.71
C ALA A 196 -11.18 1.45 1.70
N ILE A 197 -10.03 2.04 2.06
CA ILE A 197 -8.76 1.32 2.21
C ILE A 197 -8.90 0.23 3.28
N GLN A 198 -9.44 0.58 4.45
CA GLN A 198 -9.57 -0.36 5.56
C GLN A 198 -10.49 -1.53 5.25
N ASN A 199 -11.69 -1.26 4.72
CA ASN A 199 -12.62 -2.31 4.34
C ASN A 199 -12.06 -3.20 3.23
N GLY A 200 -11.34 -2.61 2.28
CA GLY A 200 -10.69 -3.31 1.18
C GLY A 200 -9.61 -4.28 1.65
N LEU A 201 -8.74 -3.83 2.56
CA LEU A 201 -7.67 -4.66 3.12
C LEU A 201 -8.21 -5.77 4.05
N ILE A 202 -9.24 -5.50 4.85
CA ILE A 202 -9.93 -6.55 5.65
C ILE A 202 -10.53 -7.60 4.72
N THR A 203 -11.25 -7.17 3.68
CA THR A 203 -11.87 -8.10 2.72
C THR A 203 -10.83 -8.96 2.00
N ALA A 204 -9.68 -8.38 1.64
CA ALA A 204 -8.58 -9.12 1.04
C ALA A 204 -7.99 -10.16 2.02
N ALA A 205 -7.75 -9.76 3.27
CA ALA A 205 -7.25 -10.64 4.32
C ALA A 205 -8.22 -11.82 4.61
N ASP A 206 -9.53 -11.55 4.70
CA ASP A 206 -10.57 -12.57 4.90
C ASP A 206 -10.62 -13.60 3.75
N GLN A 207 -10.17 -13.19 2.56
CA GLN A 207 -10.05 -14.07 1.38
C GLN A 207 -8.69 -14.79 1.31
N GLY A 208 -7.82 -14.59 2.30
CA GLY A 208 -6.49 -15.18 2.41
C GLY A 208 -5.40 -14.45 1.63
N TRP A 209 -5.65 -13.21 1.18
CA TRP A 209 -4.64 -12.40 0.50
C TRP A 209 -3.77 -11.64 1.51
N ARG A 210 -2.46 -11.62 1.26
CA ARG A 210 -1.48 -10.86 2.04
C ARG A 210 -0.90 -9.74 1.18
N PRO A 211 -0.91 -8.50 1.64
CA PRO A 211 -0.39 -7.42 0.82
C PRO A 211 1.14 -7.45 0.81
N THR A 212 1.75 -7.01 -0.31
CA THR A 212 3.19 -7.12 -0.55
C THR A 212 3.85 -5.83 -1.02
N GLY A 213 3.08 -4.77 -1.26
CA GLY A 213 3.59 -3.50 -1.76
C GLY A 213 2.47 -2.49 -1.98
N ILE A 214 2.83 -1.21 -2.08
CA ILE A 214 1.86 -0.12 -2.28
C ILE A 214 2.34 0.88 -3.31
N ALA A 215 1.41 1.46 -4.06
CA ALA A 215 1.67 2.67 -4.84
C ALA A 215 0.53 3.66 -4.66
N THR A 216 0.78 4.94 -4.84
CA THR A 216 -0.25 5.97 -4.69
C THR A 216 -0.33 6.89 -5.89
N THR A 217 -1.54 7.39 -6.15
CA THR A 217 -1.79 8.58 -6.94
C THR A 217 -2.59 9.56 -6.09
N ASP A 218 -2.91 10.73 -6.64
CA ASP A 218 -3.74 11.73 -5.96
C ASP A 218 -5.12 11.20 -5.52
N SER A 219 -5.61 10.11 -6.13
CA SER A 219 -6.97 9.61 -5.89
C SER A 219 -7.05 8.13 -5.55
N LEU A 220 -5.99 7.35 -5.79
CA LEU A 220 -6.00 5.90 -5.63
C LEU A 220 -4.78 5.38 -4.86
N LEU A 221 -5.02 4.40 -3.99
CA LEU A 221 -4.03 3.50 -3.44
C LEU A 221 -4.06 2.20 -4.23
N TYR A 222 -2.93 1.80 -4.78
CA TYR A 222 -2.70 0.48 -5.36
C TYR A 222 -2.08 -0.40 -4.29
N VAL A 223 -2.53 -1.65 -4.17
CA VAL A 223 -1.93 -2.63 -3.27
C VAL A 223 -1.72 -3.93 -4.04
N SER A 224 -0.47 -4.39 -4.09
CA SER A 224 -0.12 -5.72 -4.56
C SER A 224 -0.40 -6.74 -3.46
N TYR A 225 -0.88 -7.92 -3.84
CA TYR A 225 -1.11 -9.03 -2.91
C TYR A 225 -0.57 -10.34 -3.46
N VAL A 226 -0.27 -11.24 -2.54
CA VAL A 226 0.03 -12.65 -2.78
C VAL A 226 -0.92 -13.55 -1.99
N LYS A 227 -1.09 -14.79 -2.46
CA LYS A 227 -1.86 -15.84 -1.79
C LYS A 227 -1.02 -17.08 -1.56
#